data_AF-A0A6A5UR39-F1
#
_entry.id   AF-A0A6A5UR39-F1
#
_cell.length_a   1.000
_cell.length_b   1.000
_cell.length_c   1.000
_cell.angle_alpha   90.00
_cell.angle_beta   90.00
_cell.angle_gamma   90.00
#
_symmetry.space_group_name_H-M   'P 1'
#
loop_
_entity.id
_entity.type
_entity.pdbx_description
1 polymer ?
#
loop_
_entity_poly.entity_id
_entity_poly.type
_entity_poly.pdbx_seq_one_letter_code
_entity_poly.pdbx_strand_id
1 'polypeptide(L)'
;SIPDNGSAWGYWNFNNHCPEPINLWSVGVWNLHGRRENGDPMGTEEEQTMHPIPAGGRYAEPMRVTCPRINNNIETMYCAPEDKLAGQGVAFKLATTNISAPDILQIEYALVKDPERGGPPGDTFHRLNYDVSLLDCGSRDNISDFNATPQQYKDKADACPGFQGGLSVTFD
;
A
#
# COMPACT_ATOMS: atom_id res chain seq x y z
N SER A 1 20.79 -3.48 11.25
CA SER A 1 19.79 -3.71 10.20
C SER A 1 20.43 -3.49 8.83
N ILE A 2 19.95 -4.21 7.82
CA ILE A 2 20.18 -3.96 6.40
C ILE A 2 19.39 -2.69 6.07
N PRO A 3 20.03 -1.62 5.58
CA PRO A 3 19.31 -0.43 5.15
C PRO A 3 18.31 -0.78 4.04
N ASP A 4 17.10 -0.23 4.13
CA ASP A 4 16.15 -0.33 3.02
C ASP A 4 16.73 0.41 1.80
N ASN A 5 16.96 -0.33 0.72
CA ASN A 5 17.49 0.19 -0.53
C ASN A 5 16.42 0.29 -1.61
N GLY A 6 15.15 0.35 -1.24
CA GLY A 6 14.05 0.36 -2.19
C GLY A 6 14.10 1.50 -3.22
N SER A 7 14.77 2.62 -2.94
CA SER A 7 15.08 3.66 -3.93
C SER A 7 15.89 3.18 -5.14
N ALA A 8 16.66 2.10 -5.00
CA ALA A 8 17.39 1.47 -6.11
C ALA A 8 16.47 0.69 -7.06
N TRP A 9 15.25 0.39 -6.62
CA TRP A 9 14.22 -0.27 -7.40
C TRP A 9 13.23 0.71 -8.03
N GLY A 10 13.21 1.96 -7.56
CA GLY A 10 12.45 3.05 -8.16
C GLY A 10 11.63 3.83 -7.14
N TYR A 11 10.75 4.68 -7.67
CA TYR A 11 9.90 5.57 -6.90
C TYR A 11 8.43 5.43 -7.32
N TRP A 12 7.55 5.55 -6.34
CA TRP A 12 6.13 5.81 -6.59
C TRP A 12 5.92 7.30 -6.76
N ASN A 13 5.29 7.68 -7.87
CA ASN A 13 5.02 9.07 -8.20
C ASN A 13 3.51 9.29 -8.32
N PHE A 14 2.98 10.12 -7.44
CA PHE A 14 1.57 10.48 -7.38
C PHE A 14 1.43 11.91 -7.88
N ASN A 15 0.66 12.10 -8.94
CA ASN A 15 0.36 13.43 -9.47
C ASN A 15 -1.13 13.70 -9.31
N ASN A 16 -1.47 14.76 -8.57
CA ASN A 16 -2.83 15.16 -8.30
C ASN A 16 -3.31 16.14 -9.38
N HIS A 17 -4.26 15.71 -10.19
CA HIS A 17 -4.92 16.55 -11.22
C HIS A 17 -6.29 17.07 -10.75
N CYS A 18 -6.72 16.71 -9.53
CA CYS A 18 -7.94 17.25 -8.93
C CYS A 18 -7.78 18.74 -8.58
N PRO A 19 -8.89 19.51 -8.55
CA PRO A 19 -8.88 20.90 -8.10
C PRO A 19 -8.70 21.05 -6.58
N GLU A 20 -8.94 20.00 -5.80
CA GLU A 20 -8.72 19.91 -4.36
C GLU A 20 -7.43 19.13 -3.99
N PRO A 21 -6.86 19.36 -2.79
CA PRO A 21 -5.76 18.53 -2.30
C PRO A 21 -6.21 17.08 -2.02
N ILE A 22 -5.28 16.14 -2.18
CA ILE A 22 -5.45 14.73 -1.81
C ILE A 22 -4.53 14.46 -0.61
N ASN A 23 -5.07 13.87 0.44
CA ASN A 23 -4.32 13.40 1.59
C ASN A 23 -3.83 11.98 1.32
N LEU A 24 -2.53 11.74 1.46
CA LEU A 24 -1.90 10.43 1.30
C LEU A 24 -1.32 9.95 2.63
N TRP A 25 -1.61 8.71 2.99
CA TRP A 25 -0.90 7.98 4.05
C TRP A 25 -0.15 6.81 3.43
N SER A 26 1.08 6.61 3.87
CA SER A 26 1.96 5.56 3.38
C SER A 26 2.15 4.52 4.48
N VAL A 27 1.57 3.33 4.32
CA VAL A 27 1.40 2.34 5.39
C VAL A 27 2.16 1.06 5.09
N GLY A 28 2.72 0.44 6.13
CA GLY A 28 3.35 -0.89 6.11
C GLY A 28 4.81 -0.87 5.68
N VAL A 29 5.62 -1.82 6.15
CA VAL A 29 7.01 -2.04 5.69
C VAL A 29 7.97 -0.89 6.04
N TRP A 30 7.56 -0.01 6.95
CA TRP A 30 8.46 0.90 7.65
C TRP A 30 9.37 0.14 8.62
N ASN A 31 10.46 0.79 9.01
CA ASN A 31 11.36 0.24 10.01
C ASN A 31 10.64 0.18 11.36
N LEU A 32 10.63 -1.00 12.00
CA LEU A 32 9.94 -1.20 13.28
C LEU A 32 10.74 -0.66 14.48
N HIS A 33 12.02 -0.34 14.28
CA HIS A 33 12.97 0.07 15.31
C HIS A 33 13.12 -0.97 16.44
N GLY A 34 13.09 -2.25 16.05
CA GLY A 34 13.18 -3.39 16.95
C GLY A 34 12.04 -4.38 16.81
N ARG A 35 12.24 -5.55 17.44
CA ARG A 35 11.25 -6.61 17.46
C ARG A 35 9.99 -6.14 18.20
N ARG A 36 8.84 -6.34 17.57
CA ARG A 36 7.51 -6.20 18.20
C ARG A 36 7.10 -7.55 18.82
N GLU A 37 6.59 -7.52 20.04
CA GLU A 37 6.04 -8.68 20.74
C GLU A 37 4.52 -8.80 20.50
N ASN A 38 3.94 -9.94 20.89
CA ASN A 38 2.49 -10.13 20.78
C ASN A 38 1.73 -9.10 21.63
N GLY A 39 0.94 -8.26 20.97
CA GLY A 39 0.17 -7.18 21.60
C GLY A 39 0.74 -5.80 21.38
N ASP A 40 1.97 -5.67 20.86
CA ASP A 40 2.51 -4.39 20.43
C ASP A 40 1.75 -3.87 19.20
N PRO A 41 1.54 -2.55 19.09
CA PRO A 41 1.06 -1.97 17.84
C PRO A 41 2.07 -2.25 16.72
N MET A 42 1.56 -2.76 15.61
CA MET A 42 2.37 -3.10 14.43
C MET A 42 2.62 -1.91 13.50
N GLY A 43 1.91 -0.81 13.70
CA GLY A 43 2.09 0.42 12.93
C GLY A 43 3.23 1.27 13.49
N THR A 44 3.87 2.05 12.63
CA THR A 44 4.96 2.95 13.00
C THR A 44 4.49 4.41 13.01
N GLU A 45 5.33 5.34 13.48
CA GLU A 45 4.99 6.78 13.47
C GLU A 45 4.90 7.33 12.04
N GLU A 46 5.70 6.78 11.12
CA GLU A 46 5.66 7.12 9.70
C GLU A 46 4.29 6.84 9.08
N GLU A 47 3.62 5.76 9.49
CA GLU A 47 2.28 5.40 9.00
C GLU A 47 1.20 6.41 9.42
N GLN A 48 1.45 7.17 10.49
CA GLN A 48 0.52 8.18 11.01
C GLN A 48 0.70 9.53 10.33
N THR A 49 1.78 9.69 9.55
CA THR A 49 2.09 10.93 8.85
C THR A 49 1.19 11.07 7.62
N MET A 50 0.39 12.14 7.60
CA MET A 50 -0.39 12.52 6.44
C MET A 50 0.46 13.40 5.51
N HIS A 51 0.54 13.02 4.25
CA HIS A 51 1.24 13.75 3.19
C HIS A 51 0.21 14.40 2.26
N PRO A 52 -0.03 15.72 2.38
CA PRO A 52 -0.95 16.40 1.48
C PRO A 52 -0.30 16.56 0.11
N ILE A 53 -1.02 16.18 -0.94
CA ILE A 53 -0.69 16.42 -2.34
C ILE A 53 -1.57 17.59 -2.81
N PRO A 54 -1.04 18.82 -2.93
CA PRO A 54 -1.82 19.97 -3.39
C PRO A 54 -2.46 19.73 -4.76
N ALA A 55 -3.50 20.48 -5.10
CA ALA A 55 -4.05 20.50 -6.45
C ALA A 55 -2.96 20.85 -7.47
N GLY A 56 -2.82 20.04 -8.52
CA GLY A 56 -1.71 20.13 -9.50
C GLY A 56 -0.34 19.72 -8.96
N GLY A 57 -0.27 19.22 -7.72
CA GLY A 57 0.95 18.87 -7.02
C GLY A 57 1.39 17.41 -7.25
N ARG A 58 2.55 17.08 -6.67
CA ARG A 58 3.15 15.74 -6.72
C ARG A 58 3.65 15.30 -5.36
N TYR A 59 3.48 14.01 -5.06
CA TYR A 59 4.17 13.30 -4.00
C TYR A 59 5.01 12.18 -4.60
N ALA A 60 6.20 11.96 -4.04
CA ALA A 60 7.08 10.88 -4.45
C ALA A 60 7.66 10.19 -3.22
N GLU A 61 7.68 8.87 -3.24
CA GLU A 61 8.29 8.05 -2.20
C GLU A 61 9.13 6.95 -2.85
N PRO A 62 10.35 6.67 -2.34
CA PRO A 62 11.10 5.51 -2.78
C PRO A 62 10.29 4.24 -2.48
N MET A 63 10.45 3.21 -3.31
CA MET A 63 9.93 1.90 -2.95
C MET A 63 10.53 1.42 -1.63
N ARG A 64 9.87 0.45 -1.00
CA ARG A 64 10.34 -0.25 0.19
C ARG A 64 10.35 -1.74 -0.08
N VAL A 65 11.48 -2.39 0.19
CA VAL A 65 11.64 -3.83 -0.03
C VAL A 65 10.89 -4.58 1.06
N THR A 66 10.01 -5.52 0.68
CA THR A 66 9.25 -6.30 1.65
C THR A 66 10.04 -7.53 2.09
N CYS A 67 9.89 -7.91 3.35
CA CYS A 67 10.43 -9.17 3.83
C CYS A 67 9.41 -10.29 3.56
N PRO A 68 9.75 -11.36 2.80
CA PRO A 68 8.83 -12.46 2.56
C PRO A 68 8.55 -13.22 3.86
N ARG A 69 7.31 -13.71 4.00
CA ARG A 69 6.96 -14.64 5.08
C ARG A 69 7.29 -16.07 4.64
N ILE A 70 8.38 -16.62 5.17
CA ILE A 70 8.89 -17.95 4.80
C ILE A 70 8.15 -19.08 5.55
N ASN A 71 7.36 -18.76 6.59
CA ASN A 71 6.57 -19.75 7.31
C ASN A 71 5.26 -19.18 7.86
N ASN A 72 4.22 -20.00 7.92
CA ASN A 72 2.93 -19.65 8.53
C ASN A 72 2.98 -19.55 10.07
N ASN A 73 4.16 -19.66 10.69
CA ASN A 73 4.30 -19.40 12.11
C ASN A 73 4.10 -17.88 12.35
N ILE A 74 3.27 -17.53 13.33
CA ILE A 74 3.01 -16.14 13.73
C ILE A 74 4.17 -15.58 14.56
N GLU A 75 4.94 -16.45 15.22
CA GLU A 75 6.06 -16.04 16.09
C GLU A 75 7.26 -15.44 15.32
N THR A 76 7.31 -15.66 14.00
CA THR A 76 8.37 -15.24 13.08
C THR A 76 7.94 -14.07 12.18
N MET A 77 6.92 -13.30 12.59
CA MET A 77 6.50 -12.10 11.86
C MET A 77 7.54 -10.98 11.86
N TYR A 78 8.64 -11.07 12.63
CA TYR A 78 9.70 -10.07 12.63
C TYR A 78 10.92 -10.51 11.82
N CYS A 79 11.25 -9.69 10.82
CA CYS A 79 12.39 -9.86 9.94
C CYS A 79 13.57 -9.06 10.47
N ALA A 80 14.37 -9.70 11.33
CA ALA A 80 15.43 -9.02 12.09
C ALA A 80 16.54 -8.35 11.25
N PRO A 81 17.00 -8.92 10.11
CA PRO A 81 18.01 -8.25 9.31
C PRO A 81 17.47 -6.93 8.75
N GLU A 82 16.24 -6.90 8.25
CA GLU A 82 15.60 -5.73 7.62
C GLU A 82 14.87 -4.81 8.60
N ASP A 83 14.66 -5.25 9.85
CA ASP A 83 13.90 -4.55 10.90
C ASP A 83 12.44 -4.24 10.48
N LYS A 84 11.75 -5.27 9.98
CA LYS A 84 10.43 -5.16 9.35
C LYS A 84 9.49 -6.29 9.74
N LEU A 85 8.20 -6.11 9.46
CA LEU A 85 7.21 -7.17 9.57
C LEU A 85 7.24 -8.07 8.31
N ALA A 86 7.45 -9.36 8.50
CA ALA A 86 7.48 -10.37 7.43
C ALA A 86 6.07 -10.59 6.85
N GLY A 87 5.99 -10.63 5.53
CA GLY A 87 4.74 -10.78 4.78
C GLY A 87 3.92 -9.50 4.65
N GLN A 88 4.36 -8.38 5.23
CA GLN A 88 3.66 -7.11 5.11
C GLN A 88 3.92 -6.50 3.72
N GLY A 89 2.84 -6.06 3.07
CA GLY A 89 2.89 -5.20 1.89
C GLY A 89 2.83 -3.72 2.27
N VAL A 90 3.11 -2.86 1.30
CA VAL A 90 2.90 -1.42 1.42
C VAL A 90 1.52 -1.06 0.88
N ALA A 91 0.83 -0.13 1.53
CA ALA A 91 -0.43 0.44 1.05
C ALA A 91 -0.36 1.98 1.11
N PHE A 92 -0.58 2.62 -0.03
CA PHE A 92 -0.85 4.05 -0.10
C PHE A 92 -2.35 4.27 0.00
N LYS A 93 -2.79 5.00 1.02
CA LYS A 93 -4.19 5.35 1.27
C LYS A 93 -4.41 6.79 0.88
N LEU A 94 -5.26 7.04 -0.11
CA LEU A 94 -5.53 8.37 -0.64
C LEU A 94 -6.99 8.77 -0.39
N ALA A 95 -7.21 9.94 0.17
CA ALA A 95 -8.54 10.48 0.42
C ALA A 95 -8.59 12.01 0.24
N THR A 96 -9.75 12.57 -0.07
CA THR A 96 -9.97 14.02 -0.13
C THR A 96 -10.29 14.64 1.24
N THR A 97 -10.48 13.81 2.26
CA THR A 97 -10.76 14.24 3.64
C THR A 97 -9.73 13.68 4.62
N ASN A 98 -9.71 14.22 5.85
CA ASN A 98 -8.80 13.76 6.91
C ASN A 98 -9.30 12.52 7.67
N ILE A 99 -10.38 11.88 7.20
CA ILE A 99 -11.07 10.81 7.94
C ILE A 99 -10.79 9.47 7.27
N SER A 100 -10.46 8.46 8.08
CA SER A 100 -10.36 7.07 7.65
C SER A 100 -11.76 6.51 7.35
N ALA A 101 -12.03 6.23 6.07
CA ALA A 101 -13.23 5.59 5.53
C ALA A 101 -14.50 6.47 5.48
N PRO A 102 -15.36 6.32 4.44
CA PRO A 102 -15.39 5.25 3.42
C PRO A 102 -14.96 5.69 2.00
N ASP A 103 -14.12 6.71 1.88
CA ASP A 103 -13.68 7.26 0.58
C ASP A 103 -12.16 7.18 0.40
N ILE A 104 -11.59 5.99 0.58
CA ILE A 104 -10.14 5.77 0.45
C ILE A 104 -9.85 4.97 -0.83
N LEU A 105 -9.11 5.57 -1.75
CA LEU A 105 -8.39 4.83 -2.79
C LEU A 105 -7.15 4.20 -2.17
N GLN A 106 -6.92 2.92 -2.44
CA GLN A 106 -5.74 2.21 -1.98
C GLN A 106 -4.90 1.73 -3.16
N ILE A 107 -3.59 1.91 -3.05
CA ILE A 107 -2.61 1.33 -3.97
C ILE A 107 -1.66 0.49 -3.14
N GLU A 108 -1.72 -0.82 -3.35
CA GLU A 108 -0.96 -1.77 -2.55
C GLU A 108 0.15 -2.36 -3.41
N TYR A 109 1.32 -2.57 -2.81
CA TYR A 109 2.39 -3.27 -3.48
C TYR A 109 3.26 -4.08 -2.52
N ALA A 110 3.89 -5.11 -3.06
CA ALA A 110 4.96 -5.84 -2.42
C ALA A 110 6.13 -5.98 -3.40
N LEU A 111 7.27 -5.37 -3.06
CA LEU A 111 8.54 -5.58 -3.74
C LEU A 111 9.29 -6.72 -3.04
N VAL A 112 9.03 -7.95 -3.49
CA VAL A 112 9.40 -9.18 -2.77
C VAL A 112 10.31 -10.07 -3.61
N LYS A 113 11.29 -10.70 -2.94
CA LYS A 113 12.06 -11.83 -3.48
C LYS A 113 11.78 -13.06 -2.62
N ASP A 114 10.77 -13.82 -3.00
CA ASP A 114 10.24 -14.96 -2.26
C ASP A 114 11.07 -16.23 -2.55
N PRO A 115 11.74 -16.82 -1.55
CA PRO A 115 12.59 -18.00 -1.76
C PRO A 115 11.81 -19.31 -1.99
N GLU A 116 10.48 -19.32 -1.86
CA GLU A 116 9.66 -20.53 -2.01
C GLU A 116 8.72 -20.48 -3.21
N ARG A 117 8.49 -19.29 -3.78
CA ARG A 117 7.59 -19.10 -4.92
C ARG A 117 8.00 -19.94 -6.14
N GLY A 118 7.12 -20.85 -6.53
CA GLY A 118 7.34 -21.74 -7.68
C GLY A 118 8.21 -22.97 -7.38
N GLY A 119 8.54 -23.22 -6.11
CA GLY A 119 9.43 -24.29 -5.66
C GLY A 119 10.91 -23.86 -5.68
N PRO A 120 11.81 -24.67 -5.08
CA PRO A 120 13.23 -24.34 -5.03
C PRO A 120 13.83 -24.11 -6.43
N PRO A 121 14.59 -23.02 -6.65
CA PRO A 121 15.20 -22.14 -5.64
C PRO A 121 14.38 -20.90 -5.23
N GLY A 122 13.12 -20.79 -5.64
CA GLY A 122 12.30 -19.58 -5.48
C GLY A 122 12.62 -18.48 -6.49
N ASP A 123 12.30 -17.23 -6.15
CA ASP A 123 12.63 -16.08 -7.00
C ASP A 123 14.13 -15.81 -7.06
N THR A 124 14.62 -15.57 -8.27
CA THR A 124 16.00 -15.11 -8.52
C THR A 124 16.12 -13.58 -8.57
N PHE A 125 15.01 -12.86 -8.69
CA PHE A 125 14.92 -11.40 -8.79
C PHE A 125 13.79 -10.85 -7.91
N HIS A 126 13.82 -9.54 -7.58
CA HIS A 126 12.69 -8.91 -6.89
C HIS A 126 11.52 -8.72 -7.85
N ARG A 127 10.35 -9.19 -7.45
CA ARG A 127 9.11 -9.00 -8.17
C ARG A 127 8.31 -7.88 -7.52
N LEU A 128 7.83 -6.94 -8.34
CA LEU A 128 6.81 -6.00 -7.94
C LEU A 128 5.44 -6.66 -8.15
N ASN A 129 4.79 -7.03 -7.05
CA ASN A 129 3.36 -7.34 -7.05
C ASN A 129 2.65 -6.06 -6.66
N TYR A 130 1.63 -5.64 -7.41
CA TYR A 130 0.85 -4.46 -7.07
C TYR A 130 -0.61 -4.69 -7.40
N ASP A 131 -1.48 -4.00 -6.66
CA ASP A 131 -2.88 -3.87 -6.96
C ASP A 131 -3.33 -2.43 -6.72
N VAL A 132 -4.46 -2.08 -7.35
CA VAL A 132 -5.15 -0.82 -7.12
C VAL A 132 -6.52 -1.21 -6.61
N SER A 133 -6.78 -0.95 -5.34
CA SER A 133 -7.99 -1.40 -4.67
C SER A 133 -8.89 -0.21 -4.30
N LEU A 134 -10.18 -0.37 -4.61
CA LEU A 134 -11.26 0.50 -4.16
C LEU A 134 -12.05 -0.18 -3.04
N LEU A 135 -11.37 -1.00 -2.23
CA LEU A 135 -12.05 -1.81 -1.22
C LEU A 135 -12.84 -0.91 -0.25
N ASP A 136 -12.21 0.20 0.14
CA ASP A 136 -12.72 1.19 1.08
C ASP A 136 -13.21 2.47 0.40
N CYS A 137 -13.60 2.41 -0.89
CA CYS A 137 -14.14 3.56 -1.62
C CYS A 137 -15.51 3.23 -2.23
N GLY A 138 -16.50 4.10 -1.99
CA GLY A 138 -17.88 3.88 -2.46
C GLY A 138 -18.47 2.57 -1.93
N SER A 139 -18.01 2.12 -0.76
CA SER A 139 -18.43 0.86 -0.16
C SER A 139 -19.91 0.90 0.22
N ARG A 140 -20.58 -0.24 0.06
CA ARG A 140 -21.98 -0.42 0.44
C ARG A 140 -22.14 -1.75 1.14
N ASP A 141 -22.85 -1.73 2.26
CA ASP A 141 -23.11 -2.94 3.04
C ASP A 141 -23.85 -4.00 2.20
N ASN A 142 -23.48 -5.26 2.39
CA ASN A 142 -24.13 -6.44 1.76
C ASN A 142 -24.01 -6.53 0.23
N ILE A 143 -23.10 -5.76 -0.39
CA ILE A 143 -22.75 -5.88 -1.81
C ILE A 143 -21.35 -6.46 -1.93
N SER A 144 -21.21 -7.47 -2.77
CA SER A 144 -19.99 -8.17 -3.14
C SER A 144 -19.89 -8.20 -4.66
N ASP A 145 -18.70 -8.46 -5.19
CA ASP A 145 -18.51 -8.59 -6.64
C ASP A 145 -19.42 -9.67 -7.25
N PHE A 146 -19.78 -10.70 -6.46
CA PHE A 146 -20.66 -11.78 -6.89
C PHE A 146 -22.12 -11.35 -7.12
N ASN A 147 -22.64 -10.42 -6.32
CA ASN A 147 -24.05 -9.99 -6.37
C ASN A 147 -24.25 -8.54 -6.83
N ALA A 148 -23.17 -7.84 -7.19
CA ALA A 148 -23.22 -6.47 -7.68
C ALA A 148 -23.89 -6.40 -9.06
N THR A 149 -24.84 -5.47 -9.19
CA THR A 149 -25.48 -5.10 -10.45
C THR A 149 -24.58 -4.14 -11.25
N PRO A 150 -24.76 -4.04 -12.58
CA PRO A 150 -24.05 -3.06 -13.41
C PRO A 150 -24.17 -1.61 -12.89
N GLN A 151 -25.33 -1.22 -12.35
CA GLN A 151 -25.50 0.12 -11.78
C GLN A 151 -24.69 0.31 -10.50
N GLN A 152 -24.54 -0.71 -9.66
CA GLN A 152 -23.71 -0.62 -8.45
C GLN A 152 -22.21 -0.52 -8.78
N TYR A 153 -21.75 -1.19 -9.84
CA TYR A 153 -20.40 -0.97 -10.37
C TYR A 153 -20.20 0.47 -10.83
N LYS A 154 -21.18 1.04 -11.52
CA LYS A 154 -21.15 2.44 -11.96
C LYS A 154 -21.14 3.40 -10.76
N ASP A 155 -22.04 3.23 -9.81
CA ASP A 155 -22.12 4.05 -8.59
C ASP A 155 -20.78 4.02 -7.83
N LYS A 156 -20.14 2.84 -7.73
CA LYS A 156 -18.82 2.70 -7.10
C LYS A 156 -17.74 3.47 -7.87
N ALA A 157 -17.70 3.35 -9.19
CA ALA A 157 -16.75 4.09 -10.01
C ALA A 157 -16.96 5.61 -9.92
N ASP A 158 -18.21 6.06 -9.89
CA ASP A 158 -18.57 7.49 -9.81
C ASP A 158 -18.27 8.09 -8.42
N ALA A 159 -18.38 7.28 -7.36
CA ALA A 159 -18.03 7.69 -6.00
C ALA A 159 -16.52 7.77 -5.75
N CYS A 160 -15.71 7.17 -6.64
CA CYS A 160 -14.26 7.07 -6.46
C CYS A 160 -13.51 8.05 -7.37
N PRO A 161 -13.15 9.25 -6.89
CA PRO A 161 -12.59 10.34 -7.72
C PRO A 161 -11.31 9.94 -8.48
N GLY A 162 -10.55 8.96 -7.97
CA GLY A 162 -9.37 8.42 -8.66
C GLY A 162 -9.65 7.81 -10.05
N PHE A 163 -10.87 7.33 -10.32
CA PHE A 163 -11.23 6.72 -11.62
C PHE A 163 -11.69 7.71 -12.69
N GLN A 164 -11.90 8.97 -12.33
CA GLN A 164 -12.31 10.02 -13.26
C GLN A 164 -11.11 10.82 -13.82
N GLY A 165 -9.91 10.23 -13.78
CA GLY A 165 -8.68 10.86 -14.26
C GLY A 165 -8.07 11.87 -13.29
N GLY A 166 -8.55 11.93 -12.05
CA GLY A 166 -8.05 12.87 -11.03
C GLY A 166 -6.66 12.53 -10.48
N LEU A 167 -6.25 11.26 -10.51
CA LEU A 167 -4.95 10.81 -10.01
C LEU A 167 -4.23 9.99 -11.07
N SER A 168 -2.96 10.31 -11.32
CA SER A 168 -2.07 9.45 -12.10
C SER A 168 -0.93 8.95 -11.23
N VAL A 169 -0.71 7.63 -11.25
CA VAL A 169 0.35 6.96 -10.52
C VAL A 169 1.32 6.34 -11.51
N THR A 170 2.60 6.69 -11.39
CA THR A 170 3.67 6.14 -12.21
C THR A 170 4.74 5.50 -11.32
N PHE A 171 5.41 4.51 -11.90
CA PHE A 171 6.58 3.86 -11.34
C PHE A 171 7.75 4.16 -12.27
N ASP A 172 8.78 4.79 -11.71
CA ASP A 172 10.00 5.21 -12.42
C ASP A 172 11.26 4.66 -11.73
#